data_AF-A0A4R8VAB1-F1
#
_entry.id   AF-A0A4R8VAB1-F1
#
_cell.length_a   1.000
_cell.length_b   1.000
_cell.length_c   1.000
_cell.angle_alpha   90.00
_cell.angle_beta   90.00
_cell.angle_gamma   90.00
#
_symmetry.space_group_name_H-M   'P 1'
#
loop_
_entity.id
_entity.type
_entity.pdbx_description
1 polymer ?
#
loop_
_entity_poly.entity_id
_entity_poly.type
_entity_poly.pdbx_seq_one_letter_code
_entity_poly.pdbx_strand_id
1 'polypeptide(L)'
;MLRPGAFRASTVASTGPSAGECDSVRLSEFRRAVAAEFGEAYGNALTRDLVLGELDDLTSDQALDAGVPARAVWLALCRANDVPEARRHGVGLRPPS
;
A
#
# COMPACT_ATOMS: atom_id res chain seq x y z
N MET A 1 28.27 9.42 1.74
CA MET A 1 27.57 8.47 2.65
C MET A 1 26.04 8.65 2.60
N LEU A 2 25.47 8.86 1.41
CA LEU A 2 24.06 8.57 1.14
C LEU A 2 24.08 7.51 0.04
N ARG A 3 23.51 6.34 0.29
CA ARG A 3 23.39 5.29 -0.73
C ARG A 3 22.36 5.79 -1.77
N PRO A 4 22.65 5.78 -3.08
CA PRO A 4 21.64 6.02 -4.09
C PRO A 4 20.69 4.82 -4.08
N GLY A 5 19.45 5.03 -3.62
CA GLY A 5 18.40 4.03 -3.63
C GLY A 5 18.08 3.65 -5.07
N ALA A 6 18.52 2.46 -5.46
CA ALA A 6 18.40 1.93 -6.80
C ALA A 6 16.93 1.77 -7.18
N PHE A 7 16.54 2.46 -8.25
CA PHE A 7 15.34 2.15 -9.01
C PHE A 7 15.54 0.76 -9.63
N ARG A 8 14.99 -0.29 -9.02
CA ARG A 8 14.91 -1.62 -9.62
C ARG A 8 13.46 -1.92 -9.95
N ALA A 9 13.09 -1.67 -11.19
CA ALA A 9 11.92 -2.29 -11.81
C ALA A 9 12.21 -3.79 -11.94
N SER A 10 11.84 -4.57 -10.92
CA SER A 10 11.83 -6.03 -11.01
C SER A 10 10.55 -6.44 -11.73
N THR A 11 10.68 -6.85 -12.99
CA THR A 11 9.68 -7.70 -13.65
C THR A 11 9.47 -8.94 -12.79
N VAL A 12 8.28 -9.07 -12.20
CA VAL A 12 7.80 -10.38 -11.73
C VAL A 12 6.58 -10.74 -12.58
N ALA A 13 6.78 -11.69 -13.48
CA ALA A 13 5.71 -12.51 -14.00
C ALA A 13 5.65 -13.74 -13.09
N SER A 14 4.53 -13.97 -12.43
CA SER A 14 4.13 -15.30 -11.98
C SER A 14 2.63 -15.42 -11.88
N THR A 15 2.18 -16.49 -12.53
CA THR A 15 0.82 -16.99 -12.69
C THR A 15 0.18 -17.40 -11.36
N GLY A 16 -1.02 -16.85 -11.09
CA GLY A 16 -2.19 -17.45 -10.42
C GLY A 16 -2.07 -17.98 -8.98
N PRO A 17 -3.06 -17.67 -8.13
CA PRO A 17 -4.24 -18.55 -8.11
C PRO A 17 -5.59 -17.82 -8.11
N SER A 18 -6.59 -18.48 -8.68
CA SER A 18 -8.01 -18.15 -8.53
C SER A 18 -8.44 -18.30 -7.06
N ALA A 19 -8.73 -17.19 -6.39
CA ALA A 19 -9.62 -17.13 -5.23
C ALA A 19 -10.48 -15.87 -5.39
N GLY A 20 -11.58 -16.03 -6.14
CA GLY A 20 -12.49 -14.97 -6.48
C GLY A 20 -13.20 -14.37 -5.25
N GLU A 21 -13.41 -13.06 -5.35
CA GLU A 21 -14.49 -12.28 -4.73
C GLU A 21 -14.36 -11.72 -3.30
N CYS A 22 -13.34 -12.05 -2.48
CA CYS A 22 -13.17 -11.41 -1.16
C CYS A 22 -11.93 -10.50 -1.02
N ASP A 23 -11.03 -10.52 -2.00
CA ASP A 23 -9.79 -9.72 -2.01
C ASP A 23 -9.92 -8.38 -2.74
N SER A 24 -10.87 -8.25 -3.67
CA SER A 24 -11.13 -7.03 -4.44
C SER A 24 -11.66 -5.88 -3.58
N VAL A 25 -12.44 -6.18 -2.53
CA VAL A 25 -13.03 -5.16 -1.63
C VAL A 25 -11.96 -4.52 -0.73
N ARG A 26 -10.96 -5.30 -0.28
CA ARG A 26 -9.88 -4.74 0.56
C ARG A 26 -8.91 -3.89 -0.27
N LEU A 27 -8.60 -4.33 -1.48
CA LEU A 27 -7.73 -3.61 -2.40
C LEU A 27 -8.34 -2.30 -2.91
N SER A 28 -9.63 -2.32 -3.27
CA SER A 28 -10.34 -1.12 -3.72
C SER A 28 -10.48 -0.07 -2.60
N GLU A 29 -10.77 -0.49 -1.36
CA GLU A 29 -10.81 0.40 -0.21
C GLU A 29 -9.43 0.99 0.15
N PHE A 30 -8.35 0.21 -0.02
CA PHE A 30 -6.98 0.70 0.09
C PHE A 30 -6.67 1.79 -0.93
N ARG A 31 -6.97 1.54 -2.21
CA ARG A 31 -6.75 2.53 -3.26
C ARG A 31 -7.54 3.82 -3.02
N ARG A 32 -8.77 3.71 -2.51
CA ARG A 32 -9.59 4.86 -2.11
C ARG A 32 -8.98 5.64 -0.95
N ALA A 33 -8.51 4.96 0.10
CA ALA A 33 -7.84 5.60 1.24
C ALA A 33 -6.58 6.35 0.81
N VAL A 34 -5.75 5.68 -0.01
CA VAL A 34 -4.53 6.27 -0.58
C VAL A 34 -4.86 7.49 -1.44
N ALA A 35 -5.86 7.39 -2.33
CA ALA A 35 -6.26 8.52 -3.17
C ALA A 35 -6.87 9.67 -2.36
N ALA A 36 -7.57 9.39 -1.26
CA ALA A 36 -8.15 10.41 -0.40
C ALA A 36 -7.06 11.21 0.36
N GLU A 37 -6.01 10.54 0.85
CA GLU A 37 -4.96 11.19 1.63
C GLU A 37 -3.85 11.81 0.77
N PHE A 38 -3.46 11.13 -0.31
CA PHE A 38 -2.30 11.50 -1.12
C PHE A 38 -2.66 11.97 -2.53
N GLY A 39 -3.90 11.76 -2.97
CA GLY A 39 -4.31 11.95 -4.36
C GLY A 39 -4.05 10.71 -5.23
N GLU A 40 -4.79 10.57 -6.33
CA GLU A 40 -4.75 9.37 -7.17
C GLU A 40 -3.41 9.16 -7.88
N ALA A 41 -2.84 10.21 -8.46
CA ALA A 41 -1.57 10.12 -9.20
C ALA A 41 -0.37 9.87 -8.27
N TYR A 42 -0.25 10.65 -7.20
CA TYR A 42 0.85 10.53 -6.23
C TYR A 42 0.70 9.26 -5.38
N GLY A 43 -0.53 8.91 -5.00
CA GLY A 43 -0.85 7.68 -4.31
C GLY A 43 -0.45 6.42 -5.10
N ASN A 44 -0.73 6.36 -6.40
CA ASN A 44 -0.30 5.23 -7.24
C ASN A 44 1.23 5.08 -7.33
N ALA A 45 1.97 6.20 -7.37
CA ALA A 45 3.43 6.17 -7.34
C ALA A 45 3.93 5.67 -5.98
N LEU A 46 3.37 6.19 -4.88
CA LEU A 46 3.68 5.76 -3.52
C LEU A 46 3.50 4.25 -3.33
N THR A 47 2.39 3.68 -3.77
CA THR A 47 2.13 2.24 -3.54
C THR A 47 3.09 1.33 -4.31
N ARG A 48 3.66 1.81 -5.41
CA ARG A 48 4.60 1.07 -6.25
C ARG A 48 6.05 1.27 -5.88
N ASP A 49 6.42 2.49 -5.48
CA ASP A 49 7.82 2.89 -5.34
C ASP A 49 8.27 2.96 -3.88
N LEU A 50 7.35 3.18 -2.93
CA LEU A 50 7.70 3.25 -1.51
C LEU A 50 7.85 1.85 -0.92
N VAL A 51 9.09 1.55 -0.53
CA VAL A 51 9.45 0.34 0.20
C VAL A 51 9.10 0.51 1.68
N LEU A 52 8.29 -0.41 2.20
CA LEU A 52 7.85 -0.44 3.59
C LEU A 52 8.69 -1.44 4.36
N GLY A 53 9.69 -0.95 5.11
CA GLY A 53 10.58 -1.81 5.91
C GLY A 53 9.85 -2.67 6.94
N GLU A 54 8.67 -2.24 7.41
CA GLU A 54 7.82 -3.02 8.32
C GLU A 54 7.13 -4.21 7.65
N LEU A 55 7.12 -4.27 6.32
CA LEU A 55 6.53 -5.36 5.52
C LEU A 55 7.63 -6.10 4.77
N ASP A 56 8.73 -6.45 5.44
CA ASP A 56 9.86 -7.19 4.85
C ASP A 56 10.52 -6.47 3.65
N ASP A 57 10.63 -5.14 3.73
CA ASP A 57 11.12 -4.30 2.63
C ASP A 57 10.33 -4.48 1.32
N LEU A 58 9.04 -4.79 1.42
CA LEU A 58 8.12 -4.86 0.29
C LEU A 58 7.44 -3.52 0.04
N THR A 59 7.07 -3.28 -1.22
CA THR A 59 6.18 -2.16 -1.57
C THR A 59 4.74 -2.47 -1.17
N SER A 60 3.86 -1.47 -1.21
CA SER A 60 2.45 -1.71 -0.89
C SER A 60 1.82 -2.74 -1.84
N ASP A 61 2.10 -2.63 -3.14
CA ASP A 61 1.58 -3.56 -4.15
C ASP A 61 2.14 -4.98 -3.92
N GLN A 62 3.44 -5.09 -3.63
CA GLN A 62 4.07 -6.39 -3.34
C GLN A 62 3.54 -7.04 -2.06
N ALA A 63 3.31 -6.25 -1.02
CA ALA A 63 2.73 -6.76 0.21
C ALA A 63 1.30 -7.27 -0.02
N LEU A 64 0.50 -6.53 -0.79
CA LEU A 64 -0.86 -6.96 -1.16
C LEU A 64 -0.83 -8.27 -1.98
N ASP A 65 0.07 -8.37 -2.97
CA ASP A 65 0.25 -9.58 -3.77
C ASP A 65 0.78 -10.77 -2.93
N ALA A 66 1.56 -10.49 -1.89
CA ALA A 66 2.00 -11.49 -0.92
C ALA A 66 0.88 -11.93 0.06
N GLY A 67 -0.32 -11.36 -0.06
CA GLY A 67 -1.48 -11.67 0.79
C GLY A 67 -1.49 -10.90 2.12
N VAL A 68 -0.68 -9.86 2.26
CA VAL A 68 -0.72 -8.99 3.44
C VAL A 68 -2.05 -8.23 3.45
N PRO A 69 -2.75 -8.19 4.60
CA PRO A 69 -4.03 -7.50 4.68
C PRO A 69 -3.85 -6.01 4.38
N ALA A 70 -4.69 -5.48 3.49
CA ALA A 70 -4.62 -4.09 3.05
C ALA A 70 -4.63 -3.06 4.19
N ARG A 71 -5.27 -3.37 5.33
CA ARG A 71 -5.23 -2.55 6.54
C ARG A 71 -3.82 -2.44 7.13
N ALA A 72 -3.06 -3.53 7.15
CA ALA A 72 -1.67 -3.50 7.63
C ALA A 72 -0.79 -2.70 6.67
N VAL A 73 -1.00 -2.88 5.35
CA VAL A 73 -0.30 -2.11 4.31
C VAL A 73 -0.57 -0.61 4.46
N TRP A 74 -1.84 -0.22 4.66
CA TRP A 74 -2.23 1.17 4.92
C TRP A 74 -1.54 1.76 6.14
N LEU A 75 -1.53 1.04 7.27
CA LEU A 75 -0.90 1.52 8.49
C LEU A 75 0.62 1.67 8.34
N ALA A 76 1.29 0.74 7.67
CA ALA A 76 2.71 0.82 7.38
C ALA A 76 3.00 2.01 6.45
N LEU A 77 2.18 2.22 5.42
CA LEU A 77 2.30 3.37 4.51
C LEU A 77 2.13 4.70 5.26
N CYS A 78 1.14 4.79 6.14
CA CYS A 78 0.92 5.96 6.98
C CYS A 78 2.11 6.24 7.92
N ARG A 79 2.71 5.20 8.52
CA ARG A 79 3.89 5.35 9.37
C ARG A 79 5.11 5.80 8.58
N ALA A 80 5.34 5.22 7.39
CA ALA A 80 6.45 5.60 6.52
C ALA A 80 6.37 7.04 6.00
N ASN A 81 5.16 7.61 5.91
CA ASN A 81 4.93 9.00 5.49
C ASN A 81 4.59 9.96 6.66
N ASP A 82 4.77 9.52 7.91
CA ASP A 82 4.43 10.30 9.12
C ASP A 82 3.00 10.88 9.11
N VAL A 83 2.05 10.15 8.51
CA VAL A 83 0.64 10.57 8.48
C VAL A 83 0.07 10.47 9.90
N PRO A 84 -0.47 11.57 10.47
CA PRO A 84 -1.04 11.55 11.81
C PRO A 84 -2.30 10.68 11.87
N GLU A 85 -2.55 10.04 13.02
CA GLU A 85 -3.69 9.13 13.22
C GLU A 85 -5.04 9.76 12.91
N ALA A 86 -5.19 11.07 13.15
CA ALA A 86 -6.38 11.84 12.84
C ALA A 86 -6.69 11.98 11.34
N ARG A 87 -5.80 11.50 10.45
CA ARG A 87 -6.00 11.45 9.00
C ARG A 87 -5.94 10.02 8.46
N ARG A 88 -5.76 9.02 9.31
CA ARG A 88 -5.69 7.61 8.86
C ARG A 88 -7.11 7.08 8.68
N HIS A 89 -7.76 7.44 7.59
CA HIS A 89 -9.11 7.00 7.26
C HIS A 89 -9.11 6.03 6.08
N GLY A 90 -10.13 5.17 6.00
CA GLY A 90 -10.28 4.17 4.93
C GLY A 90 -9.71 2.78 5.24
N VAL A 91 -9.89 1.83 4.32
CA VAL A 91 -9.58 0.39 4.50
C VAL A 91 -10.29 -0.26 5.70
N GLY A 92 -11.55 0.17 5.92
CA GLY A 92 -12.35 -0.26 7.08
C GLY A 92 -12.12 0.54 8.36
N LEU A 93 -11.26 1.57 8.34
CA LEU A 93 -11.20 2.58 9.40
C LEU A 93 -12.33 3.59 9.19
N ARG A 94 -13.18 3.75 10.21
CA ARG A 94 -14.34 4.65 10.19
C ARG A 94 -13.89 6.08 9.79
N PRO A 95 -14.67 6.81 8.95
CA PRO A 95 -14.39 8.21 8.66
C PRO A 95 -14.36 9.04 9.96
N PRO A 96 -13.62 10.16 10.01
CA PRO A 96 -13.64 11.04 11.15
C PRO A 96 -15.06 11.61 11.29
N SER A 97 -15.62 11.50 12.50
CA SER A 97 -16.91 12.08 12.90
C SER A 97 -16.84 13.60 12.97
#